data_AF-A0A8H4A1T3-F1
#
_entry.id   AF-A0A8H4A1T3-F1
#
_cell.length_a   1.000
_cell.length_b   1.000
_cell.length_c   1.000
_cell.angle_alpha   90.00
_cell.angle_beta   90.00
_cell.angle_gamma   90.00
#
_symmetry.space_group_name_H-M   'P 1'
#
loop_
_entity.id
_entity.type
_entity.pdbx_description
1 polymer ?
#
loop_
_entity_poly.entity_id
_entity_poly.type
_entity_poly.pdbx_seq_one_letter_code
_entity_poly.pdbx_strand_id
1 'polypeptide(L)'
;MLLFFDGWMRVVVASGNLIPYDWETNENVIFVQDFPIVQATGSNNRNLHPFAKDIKDFILAIGFKNHIVNKLSQYDFSRAKAKLVASIPGEYKGIEDMKNMVTGTSTISSLNVDFLHEFYRSASGIDPLEISKPHAKKGQGVEIPLPQI
;
A
#
# COMPACT_ATOMS: atom_id res chain seq x y z
N MET A 1 -9.32 0.15 11.27
CA MET A 1 -10.65 0.24 11.92
C MET A 1 -11.26 1.61 11.64
N LEU A 2 -12.57 1.65 11.42
CA LEU A 2 -13.35 2.89 11.33
C LEU A 2 -14.37 2.88 12.47
N LEU A 3 -14.24 3.81 13.42
CA LEU A 3 -15.10 3.88 14.60
C LEU A 3 -15.95 5.14 14.51
N PHE A 4 -17.26 4.99 14.65
CA PHE A 4 -18.22 6.09 14.52
C PHE A 4 -18.76 6.46 15.90
N PHE A 5 -18.60 7.72 16.29
CA PHE A 5 -19.09 8.28 17.55
C PHE A 5 -20.10 9.40 17.26
N ASP A 6 -20.78 9.85 18.32
CA ASP A 6 -21.61 11.03 18.21
C ASP A 6 -20.73 12.28 18.02
N GLY A 7 -20.88 12.97 16.89
CA GLY A 7 -20.11 14.16 16.54
C GLY A 7 -18.79 13.94 15.78
N TRP A 8 -18.23 12.72 15.74
CA TRP A 8 -16.93 12.47 15.11
C TRP A 8 -16.70 11.00 14.73
N MET A 9 -15.69 10.76 13.89
CA MET A 9 -15.22 9.42 13.49
C MET A 9 -13.74 9.28 13.80
N ARG A 10 -13.30 8.09 14.22
CA ARG A 10 -11.90 7.71 14.38
C ARG A 10 -11.46 6.77 13.27
N VAL A 11 -10.34 7.09 12.63
CA VAL A 11 -9.60 6.14 11.81
C VAL A 11 -8.44 5.60 12.63
N VAL A 12 -8.36 4.28 12.72
CA VAL A 12 -7.28 3.57 13.40
C VAL A 12 -6.60 2.63 12.41
N VAL A 13 -5.28 2.74 12.27
CA VAL A 13 -4.46 1.77 11.53
C VAL A 13 -3.49 1.16 12.53
N ALA A 14 -3.62 -0.14 12.78
CA ALA A 14 -2.79 -0.86 13.75
C ALA A 14 -1.99 -1.94 13.03
N SER A 15 -0.79 -2.23 13.53
CA SER A 15 0.03 -3.35 13.05
C SER A 15 -0.40 -4.70 13.64
N GLY A 16 -1.00 -4.69 14.84
CA GLY A 16 -1.41 -5.91 15.55
C GLY A 16 -2.78 -6.44 15.12
N ASN A 17 -2.95 -7.76 15.13
CA ASN A 17 -4.23 -8.42 14.91
C ASN A 17 -5.13 -8.30 16.15
N LEU A 18 -6.43 -8.55 15.99
CA LEU A 18 -7.41 -8.51 17.10
C LEU A 18 -7.40 -9.80 17.94
N ILE A 19 -6.22 -10.21 18.43
CA ILE A 19 -6.03 -11.36 19.32
C ILE A 19 -5.21 -10.93 20.55
N PRO A 20 -5.48 -11.47 21.76
CA PRO A 20 -4.79 -11.04 22.99
C PRO A 20 -3.27 -11.08 22.88
N TYR A 21 -2.72 -12.13 22.26
CA TYR A 21 -1.29 -12.35 22.11
C TYR A 21 -0.54 -11.15 21.49
N ASP A 22 -1.09 -10.55 20.44
CA ASP A 22 -0.46 -9.41 19.76
C ASP A 22 -0.43 -8.14 20.63
N TRP A 23 -1.34 -8.00 21.60
CA TRP A 23 -1.43 -6.82 22.46
C TRP A 23 -0.70 -7.00 23.80
N GLU A 24 -0.33 -8.22 24.15
CA GLU A 24 0.32 -8.55 25.42
C GLU A 24 1.82 -8.82 25.25
N THR A 25 2.21 -9.44 24.13
CA THR A 25 3.58 -9.98 23.96
C THR A 25 4.38 -9.25 22.86
N ASN A 26 3.70 -8.71 21.85
CA ASN A 26 4.35 -8.11 20.69
C ASN A 26 4.38 -6.57 20.79
N GLU A 27 5.47 -5.96 20.33
CA GLU A 27 5.52 -4.52 20.13
C GLU A 27 4.74 -4.15 18.87
N ASN A 28 3.65 -3.40 19.05
CA ASN A 28 2.77 -2.96 17.97
C ASN A 28 2.63 -1.44 17.97
N VAL A 29 2.41 -0.88 16.78
CA VAL A 29 2.18 0.55 16.59
C VAL A 29 0.74 0.80 16.12
N ILE A 30 0.19 1.92 16.58
CA ILE A 30 -1.16 2.33 16.22
C ILE A 30 -1.13 3.79 15.75
N PHE A 31 -1.59 4.02 14.53
CA PHE A 31 -1.96 5.35 14.05
C PHE A 31 -3.43 5.61 14.40
N VAL A 32 -3.70 6.74 15.05
CA VAL A 32 -5.05 7.18 15.43
C VAL A 32 -5.27 8.61 14.96
N GLN A 33 -6.38 8.84 14.25
CA GLN A 33 -6.80 10.19 13.89
C GLN A 33 -8.33 10.35 13.92
N ASP A 34 -8.76 11.47 14.50
CA ASP A 34 -10.16 11.84 14.64
C ASP A 34 -10.58 12.87 13.60
N PHE A 35 -11.80 12.71 13.10
CA PHE A 35 -12.43 13.55 12.09
C PHE A 35 -13.80 14.00 12.58
N PRO A 36 -14.05 15.31 12.76
CA PRO A 36 -15.34 15.81 13.20
C PRO A 36 -16.37 15.68 12.08
N ILE A 37 -17.66 15.68 12.44
CA ILE A 37 -18.74 15.82 11.44
C ILE A 37 -18.63 17.18 10.75
N VAL A 38 -18.93 17.20 9.45
CA VAL A 38 -19.03 18.44 8.66
C VAL A 38 -20.14 19.29 9.28
N GLN A 39 -19.76 20.43 9.86
CA GLN A 39 -20.77 21.42 10.24
C GLN A 39 -21.44 21.95 8.98
N ALA A 40 -22.74 22.27 9.06
CA ALA A 40 -23.56 22.75 7.95
C ALA A 40 -23.16 24.17 7.50
N THR A 41 -21.88 24.39 7.20
CA THR A 41 -21.40 25.52 6.42
C THR A 41 -21.56 25.11 4.95
N GLY A 42 -22.36 25.86 4.19
CA GLY A 42 -22.85 25.55 2.83
C GLY A 42 -21.81 25.40 1.72
N SER A 43 -20.63 24.85 2.00
CA SER A 43 -19.66 24.43 1.02
C SER A 43 -20.07 23.06 0.46
N ASN A 44 -20.81 23.09 -0.65
CA ASN A 44 -21.09 21.94 -1.50
C ASN A 44 -19.81 21.48 -2.23
N ASN A 45 -18.75 21.14 -1.51
CA ASN A 45 -17.61 20.48 -2.10
C ASN A 45 -18.02 19.05 -2.46
N ARG A 46 -18.46 18.87 -3.71
CA ARG A 46 -18.86 17.58 -4.28
C ARG A 46 -17.72 16.55 -4.32
N ASN A 47 -16.47 17.00 -4.09
CA ASN A 47 -15.28 16.16 -4.17
C ASN A 47 -14.85 15.71 -2.77
N LEU A 48 -14.72 14.39 -2.61
CA LEU A 48 -14.22 13.78 -1.39
C LEU A 48 -12.73 14.12 -1.22
N HIS A 49 -12.32 14.46 0.01
CA HIS A 49 -10.91 14.70 0.32
C HIS A 49 -10.04 13.50 -0.09
N PRO A 50 -8.79 13.68 -0.59
CA PRO A 50 -7.95 12.57 -1.07
C PRO A 50 -7.84 11.40 -0.09
N PHE A 51 -7.61 11.69 1.20
CA PHE A 51 -7.54 10.65 2.23
C PHE A 51 -8.85 9.82 2.33
N ALA A 52 -10.01 10.48 2.27
CA ALA A 52 -11.30 9.80 2.32
C ALA A 52 -11.60 9.05 1.01
N LYS A 53 -11.11 9.57 -0.12
CA LYS A 53 -11.16 8.89 -1.42
C LYS A 53 -10.35 7.59 -1.39
N ASP A 54 -9.12 7.62 -0.87
CA ASP A 54 -8.28 6.42 -0.73
C ASP A 54 -8.98 5.35 0.13
N ILE A 55 -9.61 5.74 1.25
CA ILE A 55 -10.42 4.82 2.08
C ILE A 55 -11.59 4.24 1.28
N LYS A 56 -12.33 5.10 0.57
CA LYS A 56 -13.47 4.68 -0.25
C LYS A 56 -13.04 3.67 -1.32
N ASP A 57 -11.99 3.99 -2.07
CA ASP A 57 -11.50 3.17 -3.18
C ASP A 57 -11.01 1.81 -2.66
N PHE A 58 -10.33 1.79 -1.51
CA PHE A 58 -9.94 0.56 -0.83
C PHE A 58 -11.14 -0.31 -0.40
N ILE A 59 -12.15 0.29 0.24
CA ILE A 59 -13.36 -0.43 0.68
C ILE A 59 -14.13 -1.02 -0.51
N LEU A 60 -14.23 -0.25 -1.60
CA LEU A 60 -14.89 -0.70 -2.82
C LEU A 60 -14.13 -1.85 -3.49
N ALA A 61 -12.80 -1.77 -3.53
CA ALA A 61 -11.97 -2.81 -4.13
C ALA A 61 -12.04 -4.15 -3.37
N ILE A 62 -12.24 -4.11 -2.05
CA ILE A 62 -12.43 -5.33 -1.24
C ILE A 62 -13.87 -5.88 -1.38
N GLY A 63 -14.78 -5.14 -2.03
CA GLY A 63 -16.16 -5.58 -2.26
C GLY A 63 -17.10 -5.32 -1.07
N PHE A 64 -16.74 -4.43 -0.15
CA PHE A 64 -17.62 -4.07 0.97
C PHE A 64 -18.77 -3.13 0.57
N LYS A 65 -19.87 -3.19 1.33
CA LYS A 65 -21.12 -2.48 1.05
C LYS A 65 -21.00 -0.95 1.14
N ASN A 66 -21.70 -0.25 0.25
CA ASN A 66 -21.73 1.22 0.09
C ASN A 66 -22.15 2.02 1.34
N HIS A 67 -22.80 1.42 2.34
CA HIS A 67 -23.27 2.15 3.52
C HIS A 67 -22.14 2.81 4.33
N ILE A 68 -20.95 2.18 4.41
CA ILE A 68 -19.78 2.77 5.09
C ILE A 68 -19.26 3.95 4.27
N VAL A 69 -19.17 3.78 2.95
CA VAL A 69 -18.73 4.83 2.01
C VAL A 69 -19.64 6.05 2.09
N ASN A 70 -20.95 5.85 2.19
CA ASN A 70 -21.93 6.93 2.32
C ASN A 70 -21.78 7.71 3.63
N LYS A 71 -21.25 7.09 4.70
CA LYS A 71 -20.95 7.79 5.95
C LYS A 71 -19.69 8.65 5.86
N LEU A 72 -18.73 8.31 5.00
CA LEU A 72 -17.49 9.09 4.87
C LEU A 72 -17.78 10.54 4.45
N SER A 73 -18.78 10.80 3.61
CA SER A 73 -19.11 12.18 3.22
C SER A 73 -19.63 13.07 4.35
N GLN A 74 -19.96 12.49 5.51
CA GLN A 74 -20.47 13.22 6.67
C GLN A 74 -19.34 13.81 7.54
N TYR A 75 -18.09 13.39 7.33
CA TYR A 75 -16.95 13.79 8.16
C TYR A 75 -15.99 14.72 7.41
N ASP A 76 -15.40 15.66 8.13
CA ASP A 76 -14.40 16.58 7.59
C ASP A 76 -12.99 15.99 7.69
N PHE A 77 -12.37 15.75 6.53
CA PHE A 77 -11.02 15.21 6.39
C PHE A 77 -9.95 16.26 6.08
N SER A 78 -10.30 17.55 6.09
CA SER A 78 -9.38 18.67 5.80
C SER A 78 -8.09 18.64 6.62
N ARG A 79 -8.14 18.08 7.84
CA ARG A 79 -7.02 17.98 8.78
C ARG A 79 -6.29 16.64 8.74
N ALA A 80 -6.50 15.80 7.72
CA ALA A 80 -5.80 14.53 7.58
C ALA A 80 -4.28 14.72 7.61
N LYS A 81 -3.59 14.05 8.53
CA LYS A 81 -2.13 14.20 8.73
C LYS A 81 -1.30 13.27 7.86
N ALA A 82 -1.93 12.27 7.26
CA ALA A 82 -1.28 11.23 6.49
C ALA A 82 -1.98 11.02 5.15
N LYS A 83 -1.28 10.38 4.21
CA LYS A 83 -1.88 9.78 3.01
C LYS A 83 -2.08 8.29 3.28
N LEU A 84 -3.21 7.73 2.83
CA LEU A 84 -3.42 6.30 2.91
C LEU A 84 -2.76 5.62 1.70
N VAL A 85 -1.92 4.63 1.96
CA VAL A 85 -1.32 3.79 0.92
C VAL A 85 -1.77 2.36 1.21
N ALA A 86 -2.57 1.80 0.32
CA ALA A 86 -3.13 0.47 0.47
C ALA A 86 -2.71 -0.42 -0.71
N SER A 87 -2.36 -1.67 -0.40
CA SER A 87 -2.13 -2.69 -1.41
C SER A 87 -3.46 -3.42 -1.69
N ILE A 88 -3.89 -3.38 -2.93
CA ILE A 88 -5.11 -4.05 -3.40
C ILE A 88 -4.67 -5.16 -4.37
N PRO A 89 -5.21 -6.38 -4.28
CA PRO A 89 -4.91 -7.42 -5.25
C PRO A 89 -5.37 -7.03 -6.66
N GLY A 90 -4.48 -7.13 -7.64
CA GLY A 90 -4.79 -6.82 -9.03
C GLY A 90 -3.55 -6.67 -9.88
N GLU A 91 -3.75 -6.49 -11.19
CA GLU A 91 -2.69 -6.13 -12.13
C GLU A 91 -2.77 -4.62 -12.39
N TYR A 92 -1.71 -3.90 -12.03
CA TYR A 92 -1.61 -2.44 -12.19
C TYR A 92 -0.51 -2.11 -13.21
N LYS A 93 -0.77 -1.14 -14.09
CA LYS A 93 0.19 -0.66 -15.09
C LYS A 93 0.39 0.84 -14.90
N GLY A 94 1.65 1.29 -14.73
CA GLY A 94 2.02 2.71 -14.69
C GLY A 94 3.11 3.05 -13.67
N ILE A 95 3.95 4.03 -14.00
CA ILE A 95 5.00 4.61 -13.13
C ILE A 95 4.40 5.64 -12.15
N GLU A 96 3.16 6.06 -12.38
CA GLU A 96 2.51 7.21 -11.75
C GLU A 96 2.24 7.04 -10.24
N ASP A 97 2.38 5.82 -9.71
CA ASP A 97 2.10 5.45 -8.32
C ASP A 97 3.31 5.00 -7.49
N MET A 98 4.53 5.01 -8.06
CA MET A 98 5.73 4.60 -7.32
C MET A 98 6.38 5.78 -6.58
N LYS A 99 6.38 5.73 -5.25
CA LYS A 99 7.13 6.67 -4.38
C LYS A 99 8.14 5.91 -3.51
N ASN A 100 9.24 6.59 -3.19
CA ASN A 100 10.36 6.14 -2.37
C ASN A 100 9.92 5.23 -1.20
N MET A 101 10.51 4.03 -1.13
CA MET A 101 10.15 3.00 -0.17
C MET A 101 11.25 2.83 0.88
N VAL A 102 10.86 2.84 2.16
CA VAL A 102 11.65 2.32 3.28
C VAL A 102 10.80 1.23 3.92
N THR A 103 11.32 0.01 4.04
CA THR A 103 10.56 -1.15 4.51
C THR A 103 11.04 -1.62 5.87
N GLY A 104 10.17 -1.55 6.88
CA GLY A 104 10.24 -2.39 8.07
C GLY A 104 9.17 -3.48 7.95
N THR A 105 9.57 -4.75 7.99
CA THR A 105 8.64 -5.89 7.85
C THR A 105 8.93 -6.93 8.93
N SER A 106 7.88 -7.55 9.47
CA SER A 106 7.96 -8.70 10.35
C SER A 106 8.05 -10.03 9.59
N THR A 107 7.95 -10.01 8.26
CA THR A 107 7.98 -11.22 7.42
C THR A 107 8.85 -10.99 6.19
N ILE A 108 9.71 -11.97 5.91
CA ILE A 108 10.47 -12.08 4.66
C ILE A 108 10.05 -13.38 3.98
N SER A 109 9.45 -13.28 2.80
CA SER A 109 9.09 -14.45 1.99
C SER A 109 10.29 -14.89 1.13
N SER A 110 10.08 -15.90 0.27
CA SER A 110 11.03 -16.23 -0.79
C SER A 110 11.28 -15.00 -1.67
N LEU A 111 12.44 -14.36 -1.50
CA LEU A 111 12.87 -13.21 -2.30
C LEU A 111 13.89 -13.69 -3.34
N ASN A 112 13.68 -13.32 -4.59
CA ASN A 112 14.70 -13.44 -5.63
C ASN A 112 15.61 -12.20 -5.60
N VAL A 113 16.88 -12.37 -5.96
CA VAL A 113 17.88 -11.31 -6.11
C VAL A 113 17.37 -10.22 -7.06
N ASP A 114 16.70 -10.60 -8.14
CA ASP A 114 16.14 -9.64 -9.12
C ASP A 114 15.11 -8.70 -8.47
N PHE A 115 14.26 -9.24 -7.59
CA PHE A 115 13.26 -8.45 -6.86
C PHE A 115 13.91 -7.50 -5.86
N LEU A 116 14.91 -7.96 -5.11
CA LEU A 116 15.66 -7.13 -4.17
C LEU A 116 16.37 -5.98 -4.88
N HIS A 117 16.94 -6.25 -6.05
CA HIS A 117 17.63 -5.26 -6.85
C HIS A 117 16.66 -4.20 -7.41
N GLU A 118 15.50 -4.62 -7.94
CA GLU A 118 14.42 -3.72 -8.34
C GLU A 118 13.89 -2.88 -7.17
N PHE A 119 13.63 -3.50 -6.03
CA PHE A 119 13.18 -2.82 -4.82
C PHE A 119 14.18 -1.75 -4.37
N TYR A 120 15.48 -2.09 -4.32
CA TYR A 120 16.53 -1.14 -3.95
C TYR A 120 16.66 0.01 -4.95
N ARG A 121 16.60 -0.27 -6.26
CA ARG A 121 16.64 0.77 -7.32
C ARG A 121 15.47 1.74 -7.16
N SER A 122 14.26 1.20 -7.00
CA SER A 122 13.04 2.00 -6.80
C SER A 122 13.11 2.84 -5.52
N ALA A 123 13.53 2.24 -4.41
CA ALA A 123 13.71 2.95 -3.14
C ALA A 123 14.76 4.08 -3.23
N SER A 124 15.77 3.91 -4.07
CA SER A 124 16.83 4.90 -4.32
C SER A 124 16.44 6.00 -5.31
N GLY A 125 15.20 5.98 -5.84
CA GLY A 125 14.73 6.95 -6.83
C GLY A 125 15.35 6.77 -8.21
N ILE A 126 15.93 5.60 -8.50
CA ILE A 126 16.39 5.24 -9.83
C ILE A 126 15.17 4.72 -10.60
N ASP A 127 14.78 5.41 -11.68
CA ASP A 127 13.63 5.03 -12.50
C ASP A 127 13.71 3.55 -12.93
N PRO A 128 12.58 2.82 -12.95
CA PRO A 128 12.50 1.50 -13.55
C PRO A 128 12.59 1.64 -15.08
N LEU A 129 13.78 1.89 -15.60
CA LEU A 129 14.06 1.89 -17.03
C LEU A 129 14.49 0.50 -17.47
N GLU A 130 13.70 0.02 -18.44
CA GLU A 130 13.87 -1.12 -19.32
C GLU A 130 14.32 -2.41 -18.65
N ILE A 131 13.38 -3.37 -18.58
CA ILE A 131 13.69 -4.79 -18.49
C ILE A 131 14.83 -5.05 -19.46
N SER A 132 16.06 -5.20 -18.96
CA SER A 132 17.18 -5.62 -19.77
C SER A 132 16.73 -6.95 -20.36
N LYS A 133 16.45 -6.99 -21.66
CA LYS A 133 16.06 -8.22 -22.34
C LYS A 133 17.04 -9.31 -21.88
N PRO A 134 16.55 -10.49 -21.46
CA PRO A 134 17.45 -11.55 -21.03
C PRO A 134 18.50 -11.72 -22.13
N HIS A 135 19.77 -11.66 -21.76
CA HIS A 135 20.85 -11.90 -22.70
C HIS A 135 20.55 -13.25 -23.36
N ALA A 136 20.33 -13.24 -24.68
CA ALA A 136 20.19 -14.47 -25.43
C ALA A 136 21.40 -15.33 -25.08
N LYS A 137 21.17 -16.53 -24.55
CA LYS A 137 22.26 -17.49 -24.29
C LYS A 137 23.02 -17.63 -25.60
N LYS A 138 24.24 -17.11 -25.65
CA LYS A 138 25.18 -17.41 -26.73
C LYS A 138 25.47 -18.91 -26.61
N GLY A 139 24.74 -19.70 -27.38
CA GLY A 139 25.12 -21.07 -27.67
C GLY A 139 26.42 -21.02 -28.47
N GLN A 140 27.54 -21.06 -27.77
CA GLN A 140 28.83 -21.39 -28.36
C GLN A 140 29.14 -22.81 -27.88
N GLY A 141 28.67 -23.78 -28.68
CA GLY A 141 29.24 -25.12 -28.67
C GLY A 141 30.68 -24.98 -29.11
N VAL A 142 31.60 -25.30 -28.21
CA VAL A 142 32.97 -25.66 -28.55
C VAL A 142 33.09 -27.12 -28.15
N GLU A 143 32.93 -28.02 -29.12
CA GLU A 143 33.27 -29.43 -28.95
C GLU A 143 34.78 -29.52 -28.66
N ILE A 144 35.11 -30.04 -27.48
CA ILE A 144 36.48 -30.42 -27.14
C ILE A 144 36.59 -31.91 -27.48
N PRO A 145 37.42 -32.33 -28.45
CA PRO A 145 37.57 -33.76 -28.72
C PRO A 145 38.36 -34.42 -27.60
N LEU A 146 37.81 -35.51 -27.06
CA LEU A 146 38.47 -36.37 -26.07
C LEU A 146 39.70 -37.07 -26.70
N PRO A 147 40.82 -37.20 -25.98
CA PRO A 147 42.00 -37.89 -26.47
C PRO A 147 41.72 -39.40 -26.58
N GLN A 148 42.10 -39.98 -27.71
CA GLN A 148 42.03 -41.44 -27.90
C GLN A 148 43.16 -42.11 -27.11
N ILE A 149 42.82 -43.13 -26.34
CA ILE A 149 43.74 -44.10 -25.71
C ILE A 149 43.89 -45.28 -26.67
#